data_AF-E6LRL4-F1
#
_entry.id   AF-E6LRL4-F1
#
_cell.length_a   1.000
_cell.length_b   1.000
_cell.length_c   1.000
_cell.angle_alpha   90.00
_cell.angle_beta   90.00
_cell.angle_gamma   90.00
#
_symmetry.space_group_name_H-M   'P 1'
#
loop_
_entity.id
_entity.type
_entity.pdbx_description
1 polymer ?
#
loop_
_entity_poly.entity_id
_entity_poly.type
_entity_poly.pdbx_seq_one_letter_code
_entity_poly.pdbx_strand_id
1 'polypeptide(L)'
;RPMDLVALGIICITLVVAGGVAVGTYINSKAKEKEKARIIALEQVTTKRPNQTVIYRWGNGNATNLTPRNDGSDVNGLSYELKVPVGRRYTWTTLEAVNSTGVLQAIIDGPNHVKVIPTDPLELPIWMSTRETAKENPYYLTKILASISIRDNGGPCNVSSD
;
A
#
# COMPACT_ATOMS: atom_id res chain seq x y z
N ARG A 1 -27.37 42.90 -19.91
CA ARG A 1 -26.35 42.09 -20.63
C ARG A 1 -25.60 41.28 -19.59
N PRO A 2 -25.59 39.95 -19.66
CA PRO A 2 -24.87 39.12 -18.70
C PRO A 2 -23.38 39.13 -19.09
N MET A 3 -22.49 39.30 -18.11
CA MET A 3 -21.06 39.01 -18.27
C MET A 3 -20.56 38.34 -16.99
N ASP A 4 -20.44 37.02 -17.13
CA ASP A 4 -19.32 36.18 -16.72
C ASP A 4 -18.86 36.13 -15.27
N LEU A 5 -19.30 35.01 -14.68
CA LEU A 5 -18.62 34.15 -13.74
C LEU A 5 -17.14 33.92 -14.14
N VAL A 6 -16.23 34.75 -13.63
CA VAL A 6 -14.79 34.47 -13.64
C VAL A 6 -14.39 33.94 -12.28
N ALA A 7 -14.00 32.66 -12.26
CA ALA A 7 -13.43 31.96 -11.13
C ALA A 7 -11.95 32.35 -10.92
N LEU A 8 -11.61 32.82 -9.71
CA LEU A 8 -10.25 32.90 -9.12
C LEU A 8 -10.45 33.65 -7.79
N GLY A 9 -10.13 33.21 -6.58
CA GLY A 9 -9.37 32.10 -6.02
C GLY A 9 -8.98 32.54 -4.59
N ILE A 10 -9.15 31.64 -3.61
CA ILE A 10 -8.40 31.56 -2.34
C ILE A 10 -8.76 32.50 -1.15
N ILE A 11 -9.47 31.87 -0.19
CA ILE A 11 -9.28 31.82 1.29
C ILE A 11 -9.33 33.13 2.09
N CYS A 12 -10.33 33.24 2.98
CA CYS A 12 -10.09 33.69 4.36
C CYS A 12 -11.04 32.98 5.34
N ILE A 13 -10.41 32.21 6.22
CA ILE A 13 -10.96 31.52 7.38
C ILE A 13 -11.63 32.53 8.32
N THR A 14 -12.92 32.38 8.59
CA THR A 14 -13.51 32.77 9.87
C THR A 14 -14.61 31.79 10.26
N LEU A 15 -14.36 30.98 11.29
CA LEU A 15 -15.41 30.47 12.18
C LEU A 15 -14.76 30.14 13.53
N VAL A 16 -15.01 31.03 14.48
CA VAL A 16 -14.50 31.01 15.85
C VAL A 16 -15.39 30.09 16.72
N VAL A 17 -14.75 29.07 17.31
CA VAL A 17 -14.98 28.41 18.61
C VAL A 17 -16.42 28.03 19.02
N ALA A 18 -16.74 26.75 18.78
CA ALA A 18 -17.52 25.84 19.67
C ALA A 18 -17.53 24.37 19.15
N GLY A 19 -17.07 24.11 17.93
CA GLY A 19 -17.27 22.83 17.21
C GLY A 19 -16.11 21.84 17.17
N GLY A 20 -15.09 21.94 18.04
CA GLY A 20 -13.89 21.09 17.98
C GLY A 20 -14.17 19.58 18.05
N VAL A 21 -15.23 19.18 18.78
CA VAL A 21 -15.67 17.77 18.87
C VAL A 21 -16.45 17.35 17.63
N ALA A 22 -17.38 18.18 17.14
CA ALA A 22 -18.28 17.83 16.03
C ALA A 22 -17.57 17.74 14.67
N VAL A 23 -16.59 18.61 14.41
CA VAL A 23 -15.79 18.53 13.18
C VAL A 23 -14.92 17.27 13.19
N GLY A 24 -14.33 16.92 14.34
CA GLY A 24 -13.55 15.69 14.49
C GLY A 24 -14.40 14.42 14.29
N THR A 25 -15.61 14.37 14.85
CA THR A 25 -16.51 13.21 14.68
C THR A 25 -17.03 13.09 13.25
N TYR A 26 -17.32 14.21 12.58
CA TYR A 26 -17.77 14.23 11.18
C TYR A 26 -16.67 13.79 10.19
N ILE A 27 -15.43 14.26 10.37
CA ILE A 27 -14.30 13.83 9.53
C ILE A 27 -14.02 12.33 9.74
N ASN A 28 -14.05 11.86 10.99
CA ASN A 28 -13.86 10.45 11.32
C ASN A 28 -14.97 9.55 10.74
N SER A 29 -16.23 9.99 10.78
CA SER A 29 -17.35 9.22 10.20
C SER A 29 -17.22 9.11 8.68
N LYS A 30 -16.91 10.19 7.98
CA LYS A 30 -16.66 10.17 6.52
C LYS A 30 -15.46 9.29 6.15
N ALA A 31 -14.40 9.30 6.95
CA ALA A 31 -13.24 8.42 6.75
C ALA A 31 -13.61 6.94 6.92
N LYS A 32 -14.39 6.59 7.95
CA LYS A 32 -14.87 5.21 8.16
C LYS A 32 -15.78 4.73 7.04
N GLU A 33 -16.68 5.57 6.54
CA GLU A 33 -17.57 5.19 5.43
C GLU A 33 -16.80 5.00 4.11
N LYS A 34 -15.80 5.85 3.83
CA LYS A 34 -14.90 5.66 2.68
C LYS A 34 -14.09 4.36 2.79
N GLU A 35 -13.65 4.01 4.00
CA GLU A 35 -12.92 2.77 4.25
C GLU A 35 -13.80 1.53 4.06
N LYS A 36 -15.03 1.55 4.59
CA LYS A 36 -16.01 0.48 4.32
C LYS A 36 -16.28 0.32 2.82
N ALA A 37 -16.47 1.42 2.10
CA ALA A 37 -16.68 1.39 0.66
C ALA A 37 -15.49 0.78 -0.09
N ARG A 38 -14.25 1.01 0.36
CA ARG A 38 -13.05 0.37 -0.19
C ARG A 38 -12.98 -1.11 0.10
N ILE A 39 -13.30 -1.52 1.33
CA ILE A 39 -13.37 -2.95 1.70
C ILE A 39 -14.40 -3.66 0.84
N ILE A 40 -15.59 -3.08 0.66
CA ILE A 40 -16.65 -3.63 -0.19
C ILE A 40 -16.19 -3.70 -1.66
N ALA A 41 -15.57 -2.64 -2.19
CA ALA A 41 -15.06 -2.64 -3.56
C ALA A 41 -13.97 -3.69 -3.77
N LEU A 42 -13.11 -3.91 -2.76
CA LEU A 42 -12.08 -4.93 -2.80
C LEU A 42 -12.67 -6.34 -2.69
N GLU A 43 -13.64 -6.55 -1.80
CA GLU A 43 -14.42 -7.79 -1.73
C GLU A 43 -15.12 -8.11 -3.06
N GLN A 44 -15.61 -7.10 -3.78
CA GLN A 44 -16.17 -7.26 -5.12
C GLN A 44 -15.11 -7.62 -6.17
N VAL A 45 -13.88 -7.12 -6.05
CA VAL A 45 -12.77 -7.49 -6.93
C VAL A 45 -12.31 -8.93 -6.64
N THR A 46 -12.26 -9.35 -5.37
CA THR A 46 -11.87 -10.70 -4.98
C THR A 46 -12.92 -11.74 -5.31
N THR A 47 -14.21 -11.44 -5.14
CA THR A 47 -15.30 -12.36 -5.55
C THR A 47 -15.31 -12.62 -7.06
N LYS A 48 -14.85 -11.68 -7.89
CA LYS A 48 -14.67 -11.89 -9.34
C LYS A 48 -13.46 -12.74 -9.71
N ARG A 49 -12.53 -12.95 -8.78
CA ARG A 49 -11.30 -13.74 -8.97
C ARG A 49 -11.18 -14.77 -7.84
N PRO A 50 -12.06 -15.80 -7.81
CA PRO A 50 -12.21 -16.71 -6.68
C PRO A 50 -10.94 -17.50 -6.31
N ASN A 51 -9.94 -17.52 -7.18
CA ASN A 51 -8.65 -18.21 -6.96
C ASN A 51 -7.52 -17.26 -6.59
N GLN A 52 -7.79 -16.00 -6.23
CA GLN A 52 -6.77 -15.04 -5.84
C GLN A 52 -6.81 -14.70 -4.35
N THR A 53 -5.69 -14.92 -3.68
CA THR A 53 -5.49 -14.58 -2.27
C THR A 53 -4.89 -13.19 -2.18
N VAL A 54 -5.68 -12.20 -1.73
CA VAL A 54 -5.17 -10.83 -1.55
C VAL A 54 -4.29 -10.76 -0.32
N ILE A 55 -3.14 -10.12 -0.48
CA ILE A 55 -2.16 -9.88 0.59
C ILE A 55 -1.89 -8.39 0.70
N TYR A 56 -1.71 -7.90 1.93
CA TYR A 56 -1.60 -6.49 2.26
C TYR A 56 -0.26 -6.18 2.91
N ARG A 57 0.40 -5.10 2.50
CA ARG A 57 1.62 -4.60 3.14
C ARG A 57 1.40 -3.21 3.69
N TRP A 58 1.83 -3.00 4.92
CA TRP A 58 1.69 -1.71 5.58
C TRP A 58 2.58 -0.64 4.95
N GLY A 59 2.06 0.59 4.89
CA GLY A 59 2.76 1.80 4.50
C GLY A 59 2.38 2.32 3.11
N ASN A 60 3.19 3.26 2.60
CA ASN A 60 2.78 4.13 1.49
C ASN A 60 3.10 3.60 0.08
N GLY A 61 3.62 2.38 -0.05
CA GLY A 61 4.03 1.83 -1.36
C GLY A 61 5.16 2.58 -2.05
N ASN A 62 6.13 3.08 -1.29
CA ASN A 62 7.40 3.59 -1.84
C ASN A 62 8.46 2.48 -1.88
N ALA A 63 9.60 2.73 -2.51
CA ALA A 63 10.64 1.73 -2.65
C ALA A 63 11.17 1.18 -1.31
N THR A 64 11.45 2.04 -0.33
CA THR A 64 11.87 1.61 1.02
C THR A 64 10.81 0.73 1.70
N ASN A 65 9.52 0.99 1.48
CA ASN A 65 8.47 0.11 1.97
C ASN A 65 8.57 -1.25 1.28
N LEU A 66 8.74 -1.30 -0.03
CA LEU A 66 8.76 -2.55 -0.80
C LEU A 66 10.12 -3.27 -0.80
N THR A 67 11.09 -2.81 -0.02
CA THR A 67 12.35 -3.51 0.28
C THR A 67 12.29 -4.07 1.71
N PRO A 68 12.88 -5.23 2.04
CA PRO A 68 12.91 -5.74 3.41
C PRO A 68 13.84 -4.91 4.31
N ARG A 69 13.61 -4.93 5.63
CA ARG A 69 14.42 -4.25 6.63
C ARG A 69 15.63 -5.10 7.03
N ASN A 70 16.76 -4.42 7.18
CA ASN A 70 18.02 -5.01 7.65
C ASN A 70 18.16 -4.96 9.19
N ASP A 71 17.08 -4.63 9.91
CA ASP A 71 17.06 -4.45 11.38
C ASP A 71 16.68 -5.73 12.15
N GLY A 72 16.62 -6.87 11.46
CA GLY A 72 16.19 -8.14 12.04
C GLY A 72 14.71 -8.45 11.84
N SER A 73 13.86 -7.47 11.48
CA SER A 73 12.41 -7.69 11.38
C SER A 73 11.95 -8.44 10.13
N ASP A 74 12.72 -8.35 9.04
CA ASP A 74 12.41 -9.01 7.76
C ASP A 74 13.48 -10.08 7.38
N VAL A 75 14.19 -10.65 8.36
CA VAL A 75 15.24 -11.68 8.12
C VAL A 75 14.73 -12.89 7.36
N ASN A 76 13.43 -13.17 7.46
CA ASN A 76 12.76 -14.29 6.80
C ASN A 76 11.94 -13.85 5.57
N GLY A 77 12.09 -12.61 5.11
CA GLY A 77 11.32 -12.05 4.00
C GLY A 77 10.48 -10.84 4.37
N LEU A 78 9.93 -10.23 3.34
CA LEU A 78 9.11 -9.03 3.43
C LEU A 78 7.71 -9.36 3.97
N SER A 79 7.32 -8.80 5.12
CA SER A 79 6.02 -9.10 5.73
C SER A 79 4.80 -8.52 4.99
N TYR A 80 3.76 -9.35 4.91
CA TYR A 80 2.41 -9.06 4.44
C TYR A 80 1.37 -9.66 5.39
N GLU A 81 0.13 -9.19 5.28
CA GLU A 81 -1.02 -9.65 6.04
C GLU A 81 -2.12 -10.18 5.11
N LEU A 82 -2.96 -11.10 5.61
CA LEU A 82 -4.13 -11.62 4.88
C LEU A 82 -5.38 -10.75 5.07
N LYS A 83 -5.40 -9.92 6.12
CA LYS A 83 -6.51 -9.01 6.44
C LYS A 83 -6.15 -7.58 6.07
N VAL A 84 -7.17 -6.82 5.66
CA VAL A 84 -7.04 -5.39 5.37
C VAL A 84 -6.57 -4.64 6.62
N PRO A 85 -5.48 -3.87 6.57
CA PRO A 85 -5.02 -3.06 7.68
C PRO A 85 -6.00 -1.92 8.00
N VAL A 86 -6.64 -1.95 9.17
CA VAL A 86 -7.64 -0.95 9.56
C VAL A 86 -6.96 0.35 10.00
N GLY A 87 -7.36 1.47 9.40
CA GLY A 87 -6.94 2.82 9.81
C GLY A 87 -5.49 3.18 9.47
N ARG A 88 -4.85 2.43 8.57
CA ARG A 88 -3.46 2.62 8.16
C ARG A 88 -3.34 2.62 6.64
N ARG A 89 -2.26 3.21 6.12
CA ARG A 89 -1.93 3.09 4.70
C ARG A 89 -1.40 1.70 4.41
N TYR A 90 -1.76 1.18 3.24
CA TYR A 90 -1.30 -0.11 2.79
C TYR A 90 -1.15 -0.14 1.27
N THR A 91 -0.38 -1.10 0.81
CA THR A 91 -0.42 -1.62 -0.55
C THR A 91 -1.02 -3.01 -0.53
N TRP A 92 -1.56 -3.45 -1.65
CA TRP A 92 -2.08 -4.79 -1.80
C TRP A 92 -1.68 -5.36 -3.17
N THR A 93 -1.52 -6.67 -3.18
CA THR A 93 -1.34 -7.49 -4.37
C THR A 93 -2.00 -8.85 -4.11
N THR A 94 -1.75 -9.84 -4.94
CA THR A 94 -2.21 -11.21 -4.72
C THR A 94 -1.03 -12.16 -4.59
N LEU A 95 -1.15 -13.18 -3.75
CA LEU A 95 -0.16 -14.24 -3.59
C LEU A 95 0.20 -14.86 -4.94
N GLU A 96 -0.80 -15.06 -5.79
CA GLU A 96 -0.66 -15.65 -7.13
C GLU A 96 0.09 -14.70 -8.08
N ALA A 97 -0.16 -13.38 -8.00
CA ALA A 97 0.63 -12.40 -8.76
C ALA A 97 2.10 -12.43 -8.35
N VAL A 98 2.40 -12.50 -7.05
CA VAL A 98 3.79 -12.63 -6.55
C VAL A 98 4.43 -13.91 -7.10
N ASN A 99 3.78 -15.06 -6.92
CA ASN A 99 4.32 -16.34 -7.38
C ASN A 99 4.48 -16.41 -8.92
N SER A 100 3.62 -15.72 -9.68
CA SER A 100 3.70 -15.66 -11.14
C SER A 100 4.92 -14.91 -11.68
N THR A 101 5.60 -14.11 -10.84
CA THR A 101 6.84 -13.41 -11.23
C THR A 101 8.02 -14.35 -11.48
N GLY A 102 8.02 -15.55 -10.90
CA GLY A 102 9.11 -16.53 -10.99
C GLY A 102 10.37 -16.17 -10.17
N VAL A 103 10.52 -14.92 -9.75
CA VAL A 103 11.66 -14.42 -8.96
C VAL A 103 11.30 -14.10 -7.51
N LEU A 104 10.00 -13.98 -7.21
CA LEU A 104 9.46 -13.85 -5.86
C LEU A 104 8.50 -15.00 -5.55
N GLN A 105 8.43 -15.37 -4.28
CA GLN A 105 7.49 -16.33 -3.74
C GLN A 105 6.80 -15.74 -2.50
N ALA A 106 5.47 -15.89 -2.44
CA ALA A 106 4.65 -15.56 -1.28
C ALA A 106 4.25 -16.84 -0.55
N ILE A 107 4.53 -16.89 0.75
CA ILE A 107 4.31 -18.06 1.62
C ILE A 107 3.48 -17.64 2.83
N ILE A 108 2.35 -18.31 3.05
CA ILE A 108 1.57 -18.16 4.28
C ILE A 108 2.30 -18.91 5.39
N ASP A 109 2.84 -18.18 6.36
CA ASP A 109 3.62 -18.71 7.48
C ASP A 109 2.99 -18.38 8.84
N GLY A 110 1.80 -17.77 8.84
CA GLY A 110 0.99 -17.61 10.04
C GLY A 110 -0.49 -17.32 9.75
N PRO A 111 -1.36 -17.31 10.79
CA PRO A 111 -2.81 -17.15 10.63
C PRO A 111 -3.26 -15.86 9.92
N ASN A 112 -2.44 -14.80 10.00
CA ASN A 112 -2.65 -13.53 9.30
C ASN A 112 -1.33 -13.00 8.70
N HIS A 113 -0.33 -13.86 8.49
CA HIS A 113 0.98 -13.44 8.05
C HIS A 113 1.36 -14.18 6.77
N VAL A 114 1.91 -13.42 5.83
CA VAL A 114 2.49 -13.91 4.59
C VAL A 114 3.87 -13.28 4.49
N LYS A 115 4.89 -14.09 4.21
CA LYS A 115 6.21 -13.58 3.85
C LYS A 115 6.37 -13.61 2.33
N VAL A 116 6.97 -12.56 1.79
CA VAL A 116 7.41 -12.50 0.40
C VAL A 116 8.94 -12.57 0.38
N ILE A 117 9.47 -13.60 -0.25
CA ILE A 117 10.91 -13.86 -0.38
C ILE A 117 11.29 -14.00 -1.85
N PRO A 118 12.56 -13.77 -2.21
CA PRO A 118 13.07 -14.17 -3.52
C PRO A 118 13.08 -15.70 -3.64
N THR A 119 12.98 -16.20 -4.87
CA THR A 119 13.11 -17.65 -5.15
C THR A 119 14.55 -18.13 -5.02
N ASP A 120 15.53 -17.28 -5.32
CA ASP A 120 16.94 -17.51 -5.00
C ASP A 120 17.24 -17.01 -3.57
N PRO A 121 17.61 -17.88 -2.61
CA PRO A 121 17.89 -17.46 -1.25
C PRO A 121 19.06 -16.48 -1.12
N LEU A 122 19.97 -16.42 -2.10
CA LEU A 122 21.10 -15.46 -2.11
C LEU A 122 20.64 -14.01 -2.33
N GLU A 123 19.48 -13.83 -2.96
CA GLU A 123 18.93 -12.51 -3.28
C GLU A 123 18.39 -11.78 -2.06
N LEU A 124 17.92 -12.49 -1.04
CA LEU A 124 17.28 -11.88 0.12
C LEU A 124 18.21 -10.92 0.90
N PRO A 125 19.45 -11.31 1.27
CA PRO A 125 20.39 -10.38 1.90
C PRO A 125 20.82 -9.23 0.98
N ILE A 126 20.98 -9.48 -0.33
CA ILE A 126 21.31 -8.43 -1.31
C ILE A 126 20.18 -7.41 -1.37
N TRP A 127 18.94 -7.88 -1.51
CA TRP A 127 17.75 -7.05 -1.52
C TRP A 127 17.63 -6.21 -0.24
N MET A 128 17.83 -6.82 0.94
CA MET A 128 17.87 -6.09 2.22
C MET A 128 18.93 -4.99 2.24
N SER A 129 20.13 -5.25 1.75
CA SER A 129 21.23 -4.27 1.72
C SER A 129 20.93 -3.03 0.88
N THR A 130 20.03 -3.14 -0.11
CA THR A 130 19.66 -2.03 -1.01
C THR A 130 18.66 -1.06 -0.39
N ARG A 131 18.16 -1.34 0.83
CA ARG A 131 17.08 -0.55 1.46
C ARG A 131 17.41 0.93 1.58
N GLU A 132 18.65 1.24 1.97
CA GLU A 132 19.08 2.62 2.24
C GLU A 132 19.04 3.50 0.99
N THR A 133 19.37 2.91 -0.17
CA THR A 133 19.38 3.57 -1.48
C THR A 133 18.13 3.27 -2.29
N ALA A 134 17.11 2.62 -1.71
CA ALA A 134 15.98 2.10 -2.48
C ALA A 134 15.16 3.21 -3.16
N LYS A 135 15.15 4.44 -2.63
CA LYS A 135 14.39 5.54 -3.25
C LYS A 135 15.09 6.10 -4.48
N GLU A 136 16.41 6.04 -4.50
CA GLU A 136 17.27 6.58 -5.55
C GLU A 136 17.56 5.51 -6.61
N ASN A 137 17.87 4.29 -6.18
CA ASN A 137 18.15 3.14 -7.03
C ASN A 137 17.45 1.87 -6.49
N PRO A 138 16.14 1.72 -6.73
CA PRO A 138 15.40 0.58 -6.25
C PRO A 138 15.94 -0.73 -6.84
N TYR A 139 16.12 -1.74 -5.99
CA TYR A 139 16.52 -3.06 -6.44
C TYR A 139 15.47 -3.69 -7.36
N TYR A 140 15.89 -4.58 -8.27
CA TYR A 140 14.99 -5.10 -9.29
C TYR A 140 13.77 -5.83 -8.69
N LEU A 141 13.93 -6.57 -7.59
CA LEU A 141 12.82 -7.20 -6.86
C LEU A 141 11.84 -6.18 -6.28
N THR A 142 12.33 -5.04 -5.78
CA THR A 142 11.48 -3.92 -5.35
C THR A 142 10.67 -3.38 -6.52
N LYS A 143 11.27 -3.21 -7.70
CA LYS A 143 10.58 -2.72 -8.91
C LYS A 143 9.50 -3.71 -9.37
N ILE A 144 9.82 -5.00 -9.42
CA ILE A 144 8.86 -6.06 -9.79
C ILE A 144 7.68 -6.07 -8.82
N LEU A 145 7.96 -6.12 -7.52
CA LEU A 145 6.91 -6.16 -6.50
C LEU A 145 6.00 -4.95 -6.56
N ALA A 146 6.56 -3.77 -6.82
CA ALA A 146 5.79 -2.56 -6.98
C ALA A 146 4.92 -2.54 -8.24
N SER A 147 5.41 -3.11 -9.36
CA SER A 147 4.65 -3.20 -10.62
C SER A 147 3.38 -4.03 -10.51
N ILE A 148 3.35 -5.00 -9.59
CA ILE A 148 2.20 -5.86 -9.30
C ILE A 148 1.39 -5.39 -8.07
N SER A 149 1.76 -4.27 -7.46
CA SER A 149 1.14 -3.77 -6.23
C SER A 149 0.39 -2.45 -6.43
N ILE A 150 -0.75 -2.33 -5.76
CA ILE A 150 -1.62 -1.16 -5.82
C ILE A 150 -1.73 -0.56 -4.42
N ARG A 151 -1.77 0.77 -4.30
CA ARG A 151 -1.95 1.48 -3.03
C ARG A 151 -3.42 1.48 -2.59
N ASP A 152 -3.66 1.74 -1.30
CA ASP A 152 -5.00 1.90 -0.72
C ASP A 152 -5.90 2.91 -1.46
N ASN A 153 -5.30 3.89 -2.13
CA ASN A 153 -6.00 4.90 -2.92
C ASN A 153 -6.24 4.50 -4.38
N GLY A 154 -5.88 3.28 -4.79
CA GLY A 154 -5.99 2.79 -6.16
C GLY A 154 -4.85 3.22 -7.10
N GLY A 155 -3.92 4.04 -6.61
CA GLY A 155 -2.77 4.48 -7.40
C GLY A 155 -1.64 3.42 -7.46
N PRO A 156 -0.73 3.53 -8.45
CA PRO A 156 0.44 2.67 -8.51
C PRO A 156 1.39 2.95 -7.33
N CYS A 157 2.22 1.97 -7.00
CA CYS A 157 3.32 2.16 -6.07
C CYS A 157 4.35 3.14 -6.66
N ASN A 158 4.87 4.05 -5.82
CA ASN A 158 5.84 5.05 -6.25
C ASN A 158 7.26 4.50 -6.10
N VAL A 159 7.66 3.73 -7.09
CA VAL A 159 9.04 3.28 -7.29
C VAL A 159 9.56 3.89 -8.58
N SER A 160 9.81 5.20 -8.60
CA SER A 160 10.60 5.75 -9.70
C SER A 160 12.00 5.14 -9.62
N SER A 161 12.43 4.54 -10.72
CA SER A 161 13.78 4.73 -11.20
C SER A 161 13.60 5.49 -12.50
N ASP A 162 13.91 6.77 -12.49
CA ASP A 162 14.11 7.53 -13.72
C ASP A 162 15.19 6.84 -14.58
#